data_AF-A0A8E8LCI4-F1
#
_entry.id   AF-A0A8E8LCI4-F1
#
_cell.length_a   1.000
_cell.length_b   1.000
_cell.length_c   1.000
_cell.angle_alpha   90.00
_cell.angle_beta   90.00
_cell.angle_gamma   90.00
#
_symmetry.space_group_name_H-M   'P 1'
#
loop_
_entity.id
_entity.type
_entity.pdbx_description
1 polymer ?
#
loop_
_entity_poly.entity_id
_entity_poly.type
_entity_poly.pdbx_seq_one_letter_code
_entity_poly.pdbx_strand_id
1 'polypeptide(L)'
;LVNHRHILVNNRFVDIPSYRCKPKDLITLKNQSSASYKPSQKGFLYLSDSDRKVPDHLTLSFSESKIPKGLVNGIANRESINLSINELLVVEYYSRQA
;
A
#
# COMPACT_ATOMS: atom_id res chain seq x y z
N LEU A 1 5.65 5.52 -8.96
CA LEU A 1 5.18 4.11 -8.86
C LEU A 1 3.74 3.97 -9.37
N VAL A 2 2.75 4.56 -8.69
CA VAL A 2 1.32 4.48 -9.10
C VAL A 2 1.06 5.18 -10.45
N ASN A 3 1.35 6.48 -10.57
CA ASN A 3 1.15 7.28 -11.81
C ASN A 3 1.79 6.67 -13.08
N HIS A 4 2.81 5.84 -12.93
CA HIS A 4 3.52 5.20 -14.05
C HIS A 4 2.94 3.83 -14.43
N ARG A 5 1.72 3.50 -13.99
CA ARG A 5 1.00 2.25 -14.34
C ARG A 5 1.78 0.98 -13.99
N HIS A 6 2.48 1.00 -12.86
CA HIS A 6 3.16 -0.20 -12.34
C HIS A 6 2.27 -1.05 -11.43
N ILE A 7 1.17 -0.50 -10.94
CA ILE A 7 0.29 -1.12 -9.95
C ILE A 7 -0.97 -1.63 -10.65
N LEU A 8 -1.39 -2.83 -10.26
CA LEU A 8 -2.69 -3.40 -10.57
C LEU A 8 -3.47 -3.63 -9.29
N VAL A 9 -4.74 -3.27 -9.31
CA VAL A 9 -5.70 -3.61 -8.27
C VAL A 9 -6.74 -4.54 -8.90
N ASN A 10 -6.89 -5.74 -8.37
CA ASN A 10 -7.78 -6.77 -8.92
C ASN A 10 -7.57 -6.99 -10.44
N ASN A 11 -6.30 -7.11 -10.85
CA ASN A 11 -5.87 -7.29 -12.24
C ASN A 11 -6.20 -6.11 -13.19
N ARG A 12 -6.60 -4.95 -12.69
CA ARG A 12 -6.82 -3.72 -13.48
C ARG A 12 -5.75 -2.69 -13.17
N PHE A 13 -5.28 -1.96 -14.18
CA PHE A 13 -4.31 -0.89 -13.98
C PHE A 13 -4.91 0.26 -13.18
N VAL A 14 -4.18 0.69 -12.15
CA VAL A 14 -4.51 1.89 -11.37
C VAL A 14 -3.32 2.83 -11.40
N ASP A 15 -3.52 4.00 -12.00
CA ASP A 15 -2.56 5.10 -12.09
C ASP A 15 -2.96 6.35 -11.32
N ILE A 16 -4.02 6.26 -10.51
CA ILE A 16 -4.53 7.35 -9.66
C ILE A 16 -4.06 7.13 -8.21
N PRO A 17 -3.17 7.98 -7.64
CA PRO A 17 -2.67 7.83 -6.27
C PRO A 17 -3.72 7.97 -5.19
N SER A 18 -4.81 8.70 -5.49
CA SER A 18 -5.95 8.88 -4.60
C SER A 18 -6.97 7.74 -4.67
N TYR A 19 -6.66 6.64 -5.37
CA TYR A 19 -7.50 5.45 -5.39
C TYR A 19 -7.74 4.94 -3.95
N ARG A 20 -9.00 4.90 -3.54
CA ARG A 20 -9.40 4.38 -2.24
C ARG A 20 -9.51 2.86 -2.29
N CYS A 21 -8.53 2.19 -1.71
CA CYS A 21 -8.56 0.73 -1.56
C CYS A 21 -9.77 0.28 -0.74
N LYS A 22 -10.32 -0.86 -1.12
CA LYS A 22 -11.42 -1.53 -0.42
C LYS A 22 -10.93 -2.82 0.23
N PRO A 23 -11.57 -3.29 1.32
CA PRO A 23 -11.31 -4.63 1.82
C PRO A 23 -11.45 -5.67 0.70
N LYS A 24 -10.55 -6.65 0.70
CA LYS A 24 -10.37 -7.69 -0.32
C LYS A 24 -9.72 -7.23 -1.63
N ASP A 25 -9.30 -5.98 -1.75
CA ASP A 25 -8.51 -5.55 -2.91
C ASP A 25 -7.15 -6.29 -2.92
N LEU A 26 -6.86 -6.92 -4.06
CA LEU A 26 -5.60 -7.58 -4.35
C LEU A 26 -4.70 -6.62 -5.15
N ILE A 27 -3.59 -6.20 -4.54
CA ILE A 27 -2.61 -5.28 -5.12
C ILE A 27 -1.44 -6.09 -5.65
N THR A 28 -1.16 -5.94 -6.94
CA THR A 28 -0.08 -6.64 -7.66
C THR A 28 0.72 -5.68 -8.50
N LEU A 29 1.92 -6.09 -8.90
CA LEU A 29 2.76 -5.34 -9.84
C LEU A 29 2.54 -5.84 -11.27
N LYS A 30 2.74 -4.94 -12.24
CA LYS A 30 2.75 -5.31 -13.66
C LYS A 30 3.88 -6.29 -13.93
N ASN A 31 3.53 -7.49 -14.38
CA ASN A 31 4.48 -8.47 -14.91
C ASN A 31 5.11 -7.88 -16.18
N GLN A 32 6.33 -7.35 -16.09
CA GLN A 32 7.14 -7.08 -17.26
C GLN A 32 8.20 -8.17 -17.37
N SER A 33 8.02 -9.05 -18.35
CA SER A 33 9.01 -10.02 -18.82
C SER A 33 10.22 -9.37 -19.52
N SER A 34 10.38 -8.05 -19.43
CA SER A 34 11.43 -7.30 -20.12
C SER A 34 12.47 -6.79 -19.13
N ALA A 35 13.72 -7.11 -19.44
CA ALA A 35 14.97 -6.82 -18.73
C ALA A 35 15.20 -5.36 -18.25
N SER A 36 14.27 -4.44 -18.50
CA SER A 36 14.37 -3.01 -18.19
C SER A 36 13.62 -2.56 -16.93
N TYR A 37 12.65 -3.34 -16.42
CA TYR A 37 11.96 -3.02 -15.17
C TYR A 37 12.33 -4.05 -14.10
N LYS A 38 13.50 -3.84 -13.49
CA LYS A 38 13.73 -4.31 -12.12
C LYS A 38 13.09 -3.26 -11.22
N PRO A 39 11.85 -3.43 -10.71
CA PRO A 39 11.49 -2.65 -9.52
C PRO A 39 12.63 -2.93 -8.55
N SER A 40 13.24 -1.90 -7.96
CA SER A 40 14.40 -2.05 -7.10
C SER A 40 14.13 -3.14 -6.06
N GLN A 41 14.49 -4.39 -6.39
CA GLN A 41 14.21 -5.57 -5.55
C GLN A 41 14.84 -5.33 -4.18
N LYS A 42 15.95 -4.57 -4.18
CA LYS A 42 16.58 -3.98 -3.01
C LYS A 42 15.58 -3.26 -2.09
N GLY A 43 14.75 -2.33 -2.58
CA GLY A 43 13.82 -1.55 -1.74
C GLY A 43 12.70 -2.35 -1.09
N PHE A 44 12.18 -3.38 -1.77
CA PHE A 44 11.16 -4.27 -1.19
C PHE A 44 11.77 -5.32 -0.26
N LEU A 45 12.99 -5.79 -0.55
CA LEU A 45 13.75 -6.68 0.34
C LEU A 45 14.17 -5.97 1.64
N TYR A 46 14.47 -4.66 1.61
CA TYR A 46 14.74 -3.89 2.82
C TYR A 46 13.54 -3.80 3.79
N LEU A 47 12.29 -3.91 3.30
CA LEU A 47 11.12 -4.01 4.19
C LEU A 47 11.08 -5.34 4.96
N SER A 48 11.79 -6.37 4.49
CA SER A 48 11.92 -7.64 5.19
C SER A 48 13.02 -7.61 6.26
N ASP A 49 14.03 -6.74 6.09
CA ASP A 49 15.21 -6.65 6.98
C ASP A 49 15.15 -5.50 8.00
N SER A 50 14.40 -4.42 7.75
CA SER A 50 14.34 -3.26 8.66
C SER A 50 12.96 -3.09 9.27
N ASP A 51 12.79 -3.46 10.54
CA ASP A 51 11.98 -2.88 11.63
C ASP A 51 10.55 -2.34 11.37
N ARG A 52 9.99 -2.56 10.17
CA ARG A 52 8.68 -2.08 9.73
C ARG A 52 7.77 -3.28 9.56
N LYS A 53 7.13 -3.69 10.66
CA LYS A 53 6.06 -4.68 10.63
C LYS A 53 4.95 -4.21 9.70
N VAL A 54 4.52 -5.09 8.81
CA VAL A 54 3.31 -4.90 8.01
C VAL A 54 2.13 -4.80 8.99
N PRO A 55 1.30 -3.74 8.93
CA PRO A 55 0.19 -3.57 9.85
C PRO A 55 -0.91 -4.61 9.57
N ASP A 56 -1.69 -4.97 10.58
CA ASP A 56 -2.64 -6.10 10.56
C ASP A 56 -3.72 -6.01 9.46
N HIS A 57 -4.09 -4.79 9.07
CA HIS A 57 -5.07 -4.54 8.01
C HIS A 57 -4.51 -4.81 6.59
N LEU A 58 -3.22 -5.13 6.47
CA LEU A 58 -2.53 -5.49 5.24
C LEU A 58 -1.85 -6.86 5.37
N THR A 59 -1.85 -7.63 4.29
CA THR A 59 -1.02 -8.82 4.18
C THR A 59 -0.09 -8.69 2.99
N LEU A 60 1.19 -8.94 3.22
CA LEU A 60 2.19 -9.02 2.17
C LEU A 60 2.60 -10.48 1.99
N SER A 61 2.49 -10.96 0.75
CA SER A 61 2.95 -12.29 0.36
C SER A 61 3.85 -12.18 -0.87
N PHE A 62 4.78 -13.11 -1.02
CA PHE A 62 5.63 -13.21 -2.20
C PHE A 62 5.30 -14.51 -2.91
N SER A 63 4.99 -14.47 -4.22
CA SER A 63 4.84 -15.70 -5.00
C SER A 63 6.20 -16.30 -5.35
N GLU A 64 6.22 -17.54 -5.85
CA GLU A 64 7.42 -18.28 -6.30
C GLU A 64 8.33 -17.47 -7.23
N SER A 65 7.74 -16.59 -8.04
CA SER A 65 8.42 -15.65 -8.94
C SER A 65 9.02 -14.40 -8.27
N LYS A 66 9.04 -14.31 -6.93
CA LYS A 66 9.46 -13.14 -6.12
C LYS A 66 8.66 -11.86 -6.39
N ILE A 67 7.46 -12.00 -6.94
CA ILE A 67 6.57 -10.87 -7.18
C ILE A 67 5.77 -10.60 -5.91
N PRO A 68 5.85 -9.39 -5.33
CA PRO A 68 5.08 -9.05 -4.14
C PRO A 68 3.59 -8.95 -4.49
N LYS A 69 2.77 -9.51 -3.60
CA LYS A 69 1.31 -9.46 -3.62
C LYS A 69 0.83 -8.89 -2.30
N GLY A 70 0.14 -7.76 -2.36
CA GLY A 70 -0.51 -7.14 -1.22
C GLY A 70 -2.00 -7.47 -1.19
N LEU A 71 -2.53 -7.80 -0.02
CA LEU A 71 -3.97 -7.95 0.21
C LEU A 71 -4.41 -6.92 1.24
N VAL A 72 -5.51 -6.22 0.95
CA VAL A 72 -6.18 -5.34 1.90
C VAL A 72 -7.18 -6.16 2.71
N ASN A 73 -6.87 -6.45 3.98
CA ASN A 73 -7.72 -7.29 4.82
C ASN A 73 -8.96 -6.55 5.30
N GLY A 74 -8.83 -5.25 5.55
CA GLY A 74 -9.89 -4.45 6.16
C GLY A 74 -9.55 -2.97 6.22
N ILE A 75 -10.39 -2.23 6.95
CA ILE A 75 -10.14 -0.82 7.27
C ILE A 75 -9.09 -0.77 8.38
N ALA A 76 -8.18 0.20 8.31
CA ALA A 76 -7.16 0.39 9.33
C ALA A 76 -7.78 0.84 10.66
N ASN A 77 -7.43 0.16 11.76
CA ASN A 77 -7.77 0.62 13.11
C ASN A 77 -6.86 1.77 13.53
N ARG A 78 -7.36 2.64 14.41
CA ARG A 78 -6.60 3.78 14.94
C ARG A 78 -5.27 3.39 15.56
N GLU A 79 -5.24 2.26 16.27
CA GLU A 79 -4.03 1.72 16.93
C GLU A 79 -2.98 1.25 15.92
N SER A 80 -3.41 0.79 14.73
CA SER A 80 -2.52 0.30 13.68
C SER A 80 -1.85 1.42 12.88
N ILE A 81 -2.32 2.67 13.05
CA ILE A 81 -1.78 3.85 12.39
C ILE A 81 -0.65 4.41 13.26
N ASN A 82 0.60 4.23 12.83
CA ASN A 82 1.78 4.74 13.53
C ASN A 82 2.00 6.24 13.26
N LEU A 83 1.03 7.07 13.65
CA LEU A 83 1.04 8.52 13.46
C LEU A 83 0.77 9.22 14.80
N SER A 84 1.70 10.07 15.23
CA SER A 84 1.59 10.83 16.48
C SER A 84 0.80 12.13 16.29
N ILE A 85 -0.50 12.01 16.03
CA ILE A 85 -1.41 13.15 15.85
C ILE A 85 -2.62 13.00 16.77
N ASN A 86 -3.14 14.13 17.27
CA ASN A 86 -4.43 14.20 17.95
C ASN A 86 -5.51 14.65 16.95
N GLU A 87 -6.33 13.72 16.49
CA GLU A 87 -7.38 13.98 15.51
C GLU A 87 -8.46 14.95 16.01
N LEU A 88 -8.67 15.07 17.33
CA LEU A 88 -9.66 15.98 17.90
C LEU A 88 -9.35 17.45 17.59
N LEU A 89 -8.06 17.82 17.52
CA LEU A 89 -7.64 19.16 17.13
C LEU A 89 -8.02 19.48 15.67
N VAL A 90 -7.96 18.46 14.80
CA VAL A 90 -8.37 18.60 13.40
C VAL A 90 -9.89 18.79 13.31
N VAL A 91 -10.66 17.99 14.06
CA VAL A 91 -12.13 18.10 14.12
C VAL A 91 -12.55 19.47 14.66
N GLU A 92 -11.93 19.92 15.75
CA GLU A 92 -12.21 21.22 16.36
C GLU A 92 -11.94 22.37 15.38
N TYR A 93 -10.79 22.34 14.69
CA TYR A 93 -10.42 23.36 13.72
C TYR A 93 -11.45 23.51 12.60
N TYR A 94 -11.88 22.40 11.98
CA TYR A 94 -12.86 22.44 10.90
C TYR A 94 -14.29 22.72 11.38
N SER A 95 -14.62 22.39 12.63
CA SER A 95 -15.94 22.73 13.21
C SER A 95 -16.12 24.24 13.41
N ARG A 96 -15.04 25.00 13.60
CA ARG A 96 -15.08 26.47 13.68
C ARG A 96 -15.21 27.15 12.31
N GLN A 97 -14.96 26.41 11.22
CA GLN A 97 -15.06 26.92 9.84
C GLN A 97 -16.42 26.62 9.19
N ALA A 98 -17.25 25.78 9.83
CA ALA A 98 -18.62 25.47 9.41
C ALA A 98 -19.59 26.52 9.95
#